data_AF-A0A354F4U2-F1
#
_entry.id   AF-A0A354F4U2-F1
#
_cell.length_a   1.000
_cell.length_b   1.000
_cell.length_c   1.000
_cell.angle_alpha   90.00
_cell.angle_beta   90.00
_cell.angle_gamma   90.00
#
_symmetry.space_group_name_H-M   'P 1'
#
loop_
_entity.id
_entity.type
_entity.pdbx_description
1 polymer ?
#
loop_
_entity_poly.entity_id
_entity_poly.type
_entity_poly.pdbx_seq_one_letter_code
_entity_poly.pdbx_strand_id
1 'polypeptide(L)'
;IGGGNVAYDAARLAVRLGTKEVHISCLETRDIMPADPVEILEGEEEGIILHDGYGPKRIVGRNGRVIGLETIKCVRVFDENKRFNPQFAPGSESIIECDTVIITVGQAADLSFIEARDGIETVRPGVLKVNLDNYKTSVPGIFATGDIAYGPKLLITAVAAGQRVARSIDEYLRGVSINIRRRGVMHNPAGPKEYKMFRDFDLLRRREPPAIETDERGHDFSLVEIGYSEVEALKQGRRCYKCHINTIFDGELCILCSGCVDVCPTYCLKMVPLTQIDGDEDLKKVVEARYKISWADLMSSNNQAVARMGTAMIKDEDRCIRCGHCAKRCPTGAITMEYFEYIEEVEEVSVK
;
A
#
# COMPACT_ATOMS: atom_id res chain seq x y z
N ILE A 1 -23.25 -0.32 14.00
CA ILE A 1 -23.73 -0.44 12.59
C ILE A 1 -22.66 0.12 11.67
N GLY A 2 -22.06 -0.71 10.82
CA GLY A 2 -21.00 -0.34 9.86
C GLY A 2 -19.97 -1.46 9.71
N GLY A 3 -19.34 -1.58 8.54
CA GLY A 3 -18.37 -2.64 8.24
C GLY A 3 -16.90 -2.21 8.16
N GLY A 4 -16.59 -0.93 8.39
CA GLY A 4 -15.23 -0.39 8.29
C GLY A 4 -14.51 -0.26 9.63
N ASN A 5 -13.24 0.20 9.61
CA ASN A 5 -12.40 0.38 10.80
C ASN A 5 -13.11 1.14 11.93
N VAL A 6 -13.84 2.21 11.59
CA VAL A 6 -14.58 3.03 12.59
C VAL A 6 -15.61 2.21 13.37
N ALA A 7 -16.19 1.15 12.77
CA ALA A 7 -17.09 0.25 13.48
C ALA A 7 -16.36 -0.59 14.53
N TYR A 8 -15.16 -1.07 14.19
CA TYR A 8 -14.29 -1.79 15.13
C TYR A 8 -13.73 -0.86 16.20
N ASP A 9 -13.29 0.34 15.85
CA ASP A 9 -12.86 1.36 16.83
C ASP A 9 -13.94 1.61 17.88
N ALA A 10 -15.18 1.85 17.42
CA ALA A 10 -16.31 2.09 18.31
C ALA A 10 -16.68 0.86 19.15
N ALA A 11 -16.65 -0.34 18.56
CA ALA A 11 -16.98 -1.58 19.24
C ALA A 11 -15.93 -1.94 20.31
N ARG A 12 -14.64 -1.91 19.95
CA ARG A 12 -13.51 -2.17 20.85
C ARG A 12 -13.43 -1.13 21.96
N LEU A 13 -13.78 0.12 21.69
CA LEU A 13 -13.94 1.15 22.72
C LEU A 13 -15.11 0.83 23.66
N ALA A 14 -16.24 0.36 23.14
CA ALA A 14 -17.38 -0.03 23.97
C ALA A 14 -17.04 -1.18 24.93
N VAL A 15 -16.27 -2.17 24.47
CA VAL A 15 -15.73 -3.25 25.34
C VAL A 15 -14.89 -2.65 26.47
N ARG A 16 -13.95 -1.74 26.15
CA ARG A 16 -13.09 -1.03 27.13
C ARG A 16 -13.84 -0.18 28.14
N LEU A 17 -15.02 0.32 27.77
CA LEU A 17 -15.90 1.05 28.66
C LEU A 17 -16.77 0.13 29.55
N GLY A 18 -16.57 -1.19 29.49
CA GLY A 18 -17.25 -2.18 30.32
C GLY A 18 -18.56 -2.72 29.73
N THR A 19 -18.80 -2.53 28.43
CA THR A 19 -19.97 -3.12 27.76
C THR A 19 -19.81 -4.63 27.70
N LYS A 20 -20.79 -5.36 28.24
CA LYS A 20 -20.71 -6.83 28.38
C LYS A 20 -20.84 -7.59 27.06
N GLU A 21 -21.62 -7.06 26.13
CA GLU A 21 -21.90 -7.71 24.85
C GLU A 21 -21.96 -6.63 23.77
N VAL A 22 -21.12 -6.77 22.75
CA VAL A 22 -20.99 -5.79 21.67
C VAL A 22 -21.19 -6.49 20.34
N HIS A 23 -22.11 -5.96 19.54
CA HIS A 23 -22.41 -6.49 18.22
C HIS A 23 -22.02 -5.49 17.13
N ILE A 24 -21.47 -6.01 16.03
CA ILE A 24 -21.32 -5.27 14.78
C ILE A 24 -22.30 -5.87 13.77
N SER A 25 -23.07 -5.01 13.09
CA SER A 25 -23.91 -5.39 11.95
C SER A 25 -23.50 -4.53 10.75
N CYS A 26 -23.27 -5.19 9.62
CA CYS A 26 -22.82 -4.58 8.37
C CYS A 26 -23.46 -5.25 7.14
N LEU A 27 -23.41 -4.56 6.01
CA LEU A 27 -24.01 -5.03 4.75
C LEU A 27 -23.10 -6.03 4.04
N GLU A 28 -21.80 -5.83 4.19
CA GLU A 28 -20.71 -6.58 3.62
C GLU A 28 -20.62 -7.96 4.24
N THR A 29 -20.36 -8.97 3.42
CA THR A 29 -19.84 -10.25 3.90
C THR A 29 -18.37 -10.09 4.26
N ARG A 30 -17.85 -10.96 5.12
CA ARG A 30 -16.48 -10.88 5.66
C ARG A 30 -15.39 -10.69 4.60
N ASP A 31 -15.53 -11.26 3.42
CA ASP A 31 -14.57 -11.19 2.31
C ASP A 31 -14.51 -9.82 1.60
N ILE A 32 -15.54 -8.99 1.76
CA ILE A 32 -15.64 -7.65 1.15
C ILE A 32 -15.79 -6.53 2.19
N MET A 33 -15.60 -6.83 3.48
CA MET A 33 -15.62 -5.81 4.52
C MET A 33 -14.49 -4.79 4.31
N PRO A 34 -14.77 -3.48 4.47
CA PRO A 34 -13.75 -2.45 4.34
C PRO A 34 -12.81 -2.35 5.56
N ALA A 35 -13.13 -3.03 6.67
CA ALA A 35 -12.25 -3.09 7.83
C ALA A 35 -10.97 -3.89 7.52
N ASP A 36 -9.86 -3.49 8.12
CA ASP A 36 -8.61 -4.24 8.04
C ASP A 36 -8.81 -5.64 8.65
N PRO A 37 -8.33 -6.73 8.01
CA PRO A 37 -8.42 -8.07 8.58
C PRO A 37 -7.87 -8.20 10.00
N VAL A 38 -6.88 -7.39 10.39
CA VAL A 38 -6.34 -7.39 11.77
C VAL A 38 -7.38 -6.86 12.77
N GLU A 39 -8.13 -5.82 12.42
CA GLU A 39 -9.17 -5.26 13.30
C GLU A 39 -10.32 -6.26 13.49
N ILE A 40 -10.67 -6.97 12.41
CA ILE A 40 -11.68 -8.04 12.46
C ILE A 40 -11.24 -9.14 13.42
N LEU A 41 -10.01 -9.64 13.26
CA LEU A 41 -9.46 -10.71 14.08
C LEU A 41 -9.35 -10.30 15.56
N GLU A 42 -8.74 -9.15 15.84
CA GLU A 42 -8.57 -8.67 17.22
C GLU A 42 -9.91 -8.35 17.88
N GLY A 43 -10.88 -7.83 17.11
CA GLY A 43 -12.22 -7.60 17.63
C GLY A 43 -12.93 -8.89 18.04
N GLU A 44 -12.76 -9.96 17.27
CA GLU A 44 -13.28 -11.29 17.64
C GLU A 44 -12.59 -11.87 18.87
N GLU A 45 -11.26 -11.68 18.99
CA GLU A 45 -10.49 -12.05 20.18
C GLU A 45 -10.95 -11.29 21.43
N GLU A 46 -11.39 -10.04 21.29
CA GLU A 46 -12.00 -9.21 22.34
C GLU A 46 -13.50 -9.53 22.58
N GLY A 47 -14.07 -10.52 21.88
CA GLY A 47 -15.44 -10.99 22.08
C GLY A 47 -16.52 -10.22 21.33
N ILE A 48 -16.17 -9.39 20.34
CA ILE A 48 -17.14 -8.69 19.49
C ILE A 48 -17.85 -9.68 18.57
N ILE A 49 -19.18 -9.62 18.57
CA ILE A 49 -20.04 -10.51 17.77
C ILE A 49 -20.35 -9.84 16.42
N LEU A 50 -19.78 -10.36 15.34
CA LEU A 50 -19.99 -9.86 13.99
C LEU A 50 -21.22 -10.53 13.34
N HIS A 51 -22.10 -9.70 12.80
CA HIS A 51 -23.25 -10.06 11.95
C HIS A 51 -23.02 -9.50 10.54
N ASP A 52 -22.18 -10.18 9.76
CA ASP A 52 -21.85 -9.81 8.38
C ASP A 52 -22.96 -10.22 7.41
N GLY A 53 -23.18 -9.42 6.36
CA GLY A 53 -24.30 -9.62 5.44
C GLY A 53 -25.69 -9.35 6.05
N TYR A 54 -25.77 -8.70 7.20
CA TYR A 54 -27.03 -8.28 7.85
C TYR A 54 -27.04 -6.77 8.08
N GLY A 55 -27.81 -6.06 7.26
CA GLY A 55 -27.94 -4.61 7.33
C GLY A 55 -29.02 -4.16 8.31
N PRO A 56 -28.97 -2.90 8.78
CA PRO A 56 -30.03 -2.34 9.62
C PRO A 56 -31.31 -2.11 8.79
N LYS A 57 -32.46 -2.56 9.30
CA LYS A 57 -33.79 -2.25 8.76
C LYS A 57 -34.47 -1.13 9.55
N ARG A 58 -34.48 -1.23 10.88
CA ARG A 58 -34.95 -0.17 11.79
C ARG A 58 -34.44 -0.38 13.21
N ILE A 59 -34.37 0.72 13.97
CA ILE A 59 -34.15 0.67 15.41
C ILE A 59 -35.50 0.42 16.09
N VAL A 60 -35.56 -0.60 16.94
CA VAL A 60 -36.75 -0.96 17.71
C VAL A 60 -36.67 -0.27 19.06
N GLY A 61 -37.70 0.51 19.40
CA GLY A 61 -37.75 1.26 20.64
C GLY A 61 -39.04 1.03 21.42
N ARG A 62 -38.95 1.16 22.74
CA ARG A 62 -40.08 1.14 23.67
C ARG A 62 -39.89 2.22 24.72
N ASN A 63 -40.92 3.05 24.95
CA ASN A 63 -40.90 4.13 25.94
C ASN A 63 -39.70 5.09 25.79
N GLY A 64 -39.34 5.44 24.55
CA GLY A 64 -38.21 6.34 24.25
C GLY A 64 -36.82 5.73 24.45
N ARG A 65 -36.71 4.41 24.71
CA ARG A 65 -35.45 3.68 24.81
C ARG A 65 -35.32 2.65 23.69
N VAL A 66 -34.10 2.40 23.22
CA VAL A 66 -33.83 1.31 22.29
C VAL A 66 -33.96 -0.02 23.02
N ILE A 67 -34.53 -1.01 22.34
CA ILE A 67 -34.64 -2.40 22.82
C ILE A 67 -34.11 -3.41 21.80
N GLY A 68 -33.70 -2.95 20.61
CA GLY A 68 -33.09 -3.81 19.61
C GLY A 68 -32.85 -3.13 18.28
N LEU A 69 -32.09 -3.81 17.44
CA LEU A 69 -31.89 -3.48 16.03
C LEU A 69 -32.54 -4.57 15.19
N GLU A 70 -33.58 -4.22 14.43
CA GLU A 70 -34.12 -5.13 13.42
C GLU A 70 -33.18 -5.10 12.21
N THR A 71 -32.61 -6.25 11.87
CA THR A 71 -31.71 -6.44 10.74
C THR A 71 -32.39 -7.20 9.61
N ILE A 72 -31.87 -7.07 8.40
CA ILE A 72 -32.32 -7.78 7.21
C ILE A 72 -31.11 -8.30 6.43
N LYS A 73 -31.21 -9.52 5.89
CA LYS A 73 -30.12 -10.12 5.12
C LYS A 73 -29.85 -9.33 3.84
N CYS A 74 -28.63 -8.85 3.68
CA CYS A 74 -28.12 -8.27 2.45
C CYS A 74 -27.58 -9.40 1.56
N VAL A 75 -28.20 -9.60 0.39
CA VAL A 75 -27.77 -10.64 -0.56
C VAL A 75 -26.66 -10.17 -1.47
N ARG A 76 -26.48 -8.85 -1.59
CA ARG A 76 -25.52 -8.23 -2.50
C ARG A 76 -25.34 -6.77 -2.14
N VAL A 77 -24.11 -6.30 -1.97
CA VAL A 77 -23.80 -4.90 -1.63
C VAL A 77 -23.62 -4.03 -2.87
N PHE A 78 -22.94 -4.54 -3.89
CA PHE A 78 -22.57 -3.79 -5.10
C PHE A 78 -23.26 -4.32 -6.35
N ASP A 79 -23.65 -3.43 -7.27
CA ASP A 79 -24.15 -3.81 -8.60
C ASP A 79 -23.05 -4.36 -9.53
N GLU A 80 -23.40 -4.68 -10.78
CA GLU A 80 -22.46 -5.30 -11.75
C GLU A 80 -21.35 -4.33 -12.15
N ASN A 81 -21.59 -3.03 -11.99
CA ASN A 81 -20.65 -1.95 -12.23
C ASN A 81 -19.86 -1.58 -10.96
N LYS A 82 -19.91 -2.43 -9.92
CA LYS A 82 -19.28 -2.22 -8.60
C LYS A 82 -19.75 -0.95 -7.87
N ARG A 83 -20.93 -0.44 -8.21
CA ARG A 83 -21.54 0.70 -7.50
C ARG A 83 -22.30 0.20 -6.29
N PHE A 84 -22.26 0.97 -5.20
CA PHE A 84 -23.02 0.65 -3.99
C PHE A 84 -24.53 0.64 -4.31
N ASN A 85 -25.16 -0.54 -4.22
CA ASN A 85 -26.57 -0.76 -4.54
C ASN A 85 -27.07 -2.03 -3.80
N PRO A 86 -27.26 -1.95 -2.46
CA PRO A 86 -27.55 -3.11 -1.66
C PRO A 86 -28.92 -3.72 -2.01
N GLN A 87 -28.94 -5.04 -2.15
CA GLN A 87 -30.15 -5.84 -2.35
C GLN A 87 -30.40 -6.67 -1.09
N PHE A 88 -31.66 -6.76 -0.69
CA PHE A 88 -32.07 -7.40 0.55
C PHE A 88 -33.02 -8.57 0.29
N ALA A 89 -33.02 -9.57 1.15
CA ALA A 89 -33.97 -10.68 1.11
C ALA A 89 -35.18 -10.39 2.03
N PRO A 90 -36.37 -10.07 1.51
CA PRO A 90 -37.57 -9.87 2.34
C PRO A 90 -37.93 -11.15 3.10
N GLY A 91 -38.43 -11.03 4.32
CA GLY A 91 -38.77 -12.16 5.18
C GLY A 91 -37.59 -12.77 5.94
N SER A 92 -36.38 -12.20 5.80
CA SER A 92 -35.18 -12.60 6.55
C SER A 92 -34.92 -11.76 7.80
N GLU A 93 -35.91 -10.98 8.24
CA GLU A 93 -35.76 -10.07 9.35
C GLU A 93 -35.54 -10.79 10.69
N SER A 94 -34.60 -10.28 11.47
CA SER A 94 -34.29 -10.73 12.82
C SER A 94 -34.02 -9.52 13.72
N ILE A 95 -34.17 -9.69 15.03
CA ILE A 95 -33.87 -8.64 16.00
C ILE A 95 -32.61 -9.04 16.76
N ILE A 96 -31.64 -8.14 16.77
CA ILE A 96 -30.51 -8.18 17.70
C ILE A 96 -30.93 -7.34 18.91
N GLU A 97 -31.14 -7.98 20.06
CA GLU A 97 -31.50 -7.30 21.30
C GLU A 97 -30.33 -6.41 21.75
N CYS A 98 -30.60 -5.12 21.98
CA CYS A 98 -29.61 -4.16 22.45
C CYS A 98 -30.30 -2.92 23.04
N ASP A 99 -29.63 -2.23 23.95
CA ASP A 99 -30.12 -0.99 24.57
C ASP A 99 -29.56 0.28 23.93
N THR A 100 -28.53 0.13 23.10
CA THR A 100 -27.75 1.22 22.51
C THR A 100 -27.36 0.86 21.08
N VAL A 101 -27.55 1.80 20.14
CA VAL A 101 -27.16 1.64 18.74
C VAL A 101 -26.20 2.75 18.35
N ILE A 102 -24.98 2.37 17.94
CA ILE A 102 -23.95 3.29 17.43
C ILE A 102 -23.89 3.16 15.91
N ILE A 103 -24.01 4.30 15.22
CA ILE A 103 -24.01 4.39 13.75
C ILE A 103 -22.64 4.87 13.29
N THR A 104 -21.93 4.06 12.50
CA THR A 104 -20.58 4.34 11.98
C THR A 104 -20.49 4.21 10.45
N VAL A 105 -21.60 4.51 9.75
CA VAL A 105 -21.76 4.26 8.29
C VAL A 105 -21.12 5.31 7.37
N GLY A 106 -20.31 6.23 7.90
CA GLY A 106 -19.53 7.17 7.10
C GLY A 106 -19.54 8.58 7.65
N GLN A 107 -19.04 9.50 6.82
CA GLN A 107 -18.96 10.93 7.10
C GLN A 107 -19.49 11.73 5.90
N ALA A 108 -20.03 12.91 6.17
CA ALA A 108 -20.43 13.87 5.16
C ALA A 108 -19.80 15.21 5.49
N ALA A 109 -19.37 15.94 4.47
CA ALA A 109 -18.88 17.28 4.66
C ALA A 109 -20.03 18.25 4.91
N ASP A 110 -19.90 19.07 5.95
CA ASP A 110 -20.74 20.24 6.12
C ASP A 110 -20.15 21.40 5.31
N LEU A 111 -20.81 21.73 4.20
CA LEU A 111 -20.47 22.85 3.33
C LEU A 111 -21.51 23.98 3.40
N SER A 112 -22.35 24.01 4.45
CA SER A 112 -23.44 24.98 4.60
C SER A 112 -22.96 26.44 4.67
N PHE A 113 -21.70 26.66 5.05
CA PHE A 113 -21.07 27.98 5.09
C PHE A 113 -20.60 28.49 3.72
N ILE A 114 -20.57 27.63 2.69
CA ILE A 114 -20.23 28.02 1.32
C ILE A 114 -21.51 28.31 0.56
N GLU A 115 -21.68 29.57 0.18
CA GLU A 115 -22.83 30.05 -0.58
C GLU A 115 -22.51 30.15 -2.07
N ALA A 116 -23.55 30.19 -2.92
CA ALA A 116 -23.38 30.35 -4.37
C ALA A 116 -22.62 31.64 -4.75
N ARG A 117 -22.71 32.69 -3.92
CA ARG A 117 -21.98 33.95 -4.11
C ARG A 117 -20.46 33.82 -3.96
N ASP A 118 -19.99 32.77 -3.27
CA ASP A 118 -18.56 32.57 -3.02
C ASP A 118 -17.84 32.01 -4.26
N GLY A 119 -18.58 31.46 -5.24
CA GLY A 119 -18.02 31.01 -6.52
C GLY A 119 -17.17 29.73 -6.46
N ILE A 120 -17.13 29.04 -5.32
CA ILE A 120 -16.40 27.78 -5.15
C ILE A 120 -17.19 26.63 -5.78
N GLU A 121 -16.62 26.02 -6.82
CA GLU A 121 -17.24 24.87 -7.50
C GLU A 121 -17.15 23.57 -6.69
N THR A 122 -18.10 22.67 -6.90
CA THR A 122 -18.12 21.31 -6.35
C THR A 122 -18.16 20.28 -7.47
N VAL A 123 -17.50 19.14 -7.28
CA VAL A 123 -17.58 18.00 -8.24
C VAL A 123 -18.85 17.21 -8.02
N ARG A 124 -19.23 17.05 -6.75
CA ARG A 124 -20.43 16.37 -6.27
C ARG A 124 -20.74 16.87 -4.85
N PRO A 125 -21.94 16.62 -4.30
CA PRO A 125 -22.27 17.01 -2.93
C PRO A 125 -21.19 16.56 -1.94
N GLY A 126 -20.70 17.50 -1.13
CA GLY A 126 -19.65 17.27 -0.13
C GLY A 126 -18.22 17.18 -0.65
N VAL A 127 -17.96 17.38 -1.95
CA VAL A 127 -16.60 17.38 -2.52
C VAL A 127 -16.36 18.64 -3.36
N LEU A 128 -15.44 19.48 -2.89
CA LEU A 128 -15.01 20.69 -3.59
C LEU A 128 -14.18 20.36 -4.83
N LYS A 129 -14.35 21.15 -5.88
CA LYS A 129 -13.52 21.05 -7.08
C LYS A 129 -12.21 21.78 -6.86
N VAL A 130 -11.12 21.03 -6.92
CA VAL A 130 -9.76 21.55 -6.81
C VAL A 130 -8.87 20.97 -7.91
N ASN A 131 -7.80 21.70 -8.26
CA ASN A 131 -6.70 21.13 -9.01
C ASN A 131 -5.86 20.26 -8.05
N LEU A 132 -5.72 18.96 -8.30
CA LEU A 132 -5.07 18.03 -7.37
C LEU A 132 -3.53 18.18 -7.30
N ASP A 133 -2.92 18.90 -8.23
CA ASP A 133 -1.48 19.17 -8.23
C ASP A 133 -1.14 20.32 -7.27
N ASN A 134 -2.01 21.33 -7.14
CA ASN A 134 -1.74 22.55 -6.36
C ASN A 134 -2.86 22.98 -5.39
N TYR A 135 -3.93 22.20 -5.30
CA TYR A 135 -5.08 22.39 -4.40
C TYR A 135 -5.82 23.73 -4.51
N LYS A 136 -5.65 24.45 -5.61
CA LYS A 136 -6.42 25.67 -5.90
C LYS A 136 -7.87 25.32 -6.21
N THR A 137 -8.79 26.08 -5.64
CA THR A 137 -10.21 26.02 -6.00
C THR A 137 -10.49 26.85 -7.28
N SER A 138 -11.74 26.95 -7.69
CA SER A 138 -12.17 27.89 -8.76
C SER A 138 -11.98 29.37 -8.40
N VAL A 139 -11.77 29.69 -7.11
CA VAL A 139 -11.62 31.07 -6.63
C VAL A 139 -10.15 31.35 -6.31
N PRO A 140 -9.53 32.37 -6.95
CA PRO A 140 -8.15 32.75 -6.64
C PRO A 140 -7.93 33.05 -5.16
N GLY A 141 -6.85 32.53 -4.59
CA GLY A 141 -6.51 32.72 -3.17
C GLY A 141 -7.23 31.78 -2.21
N ILE A 142 -8.18 30.97 -2.68
CA ILE A 142 -8.84 29.93 -1.87
C ILE A 142 -8.31 28.56 -2.29
N PHE A 143 -7.91 27.78 -1.28
CA PHE A 143 -7.36 26.43 -1.43
C PHE A 143 -8.16 25.45 -0.58
N ALA A 144 -8.24 24.20 -1.00
CA ALA A 144 -8.87 23.14 -0.23
C ALA A 144 -8.14 21.81 -0.43
N THR A 145 -7.99 21.04 0.64
CA THR A 145 -7.27 19.75 0.64
C THR A 145 -7.87 18.79 1.65
N GLY A 146 -7.47 17.53 1.64
CA GLY A 146 -8.04 16.50 2.51
C GLY A 146 -9.31 15.88 1.92
N ASP A 147 -10.12 15.28 2.78
CA ASP A 147 -11.32 14.54 2.38
C ASP A 147 -12.33 15.42 1.62
N ILE A 148 -12.33 16.73 1.87
CA ILE A 148 -13.18 17.68 1.16
C ILE A 148 -12.83 17.80 -0.33
N ALA A 149 -11.60 17.48 -0.73
CA ALA A 149 -11.11 17.62 -2.10
C ALA A 149 -11.25 16.32 -2.92
N TYR A 150 -11.11 15.15 -2.28
CA TYR A 150 -11.03 13.87 -2.98
C TYR A 150 -11.77 12.71 -2.28
N GLY A 151 -12.55 13.01 -1.23
CA GLY A 151 -13.26 12.02 -0.43
C GLY A 151 -12.38 11.32 0.62
N PRO A 152 -12.96 10.42 1.43
CA PRO A 152 -12.26 9.76 2.53
C PRO A 152 -11.02 9.00 2.06
N LYS A 153 -9.87 9.31 2.66
CA LYS A 153 -8.59 8.60 2.45
C LYS A 153 -7.90 8.35 3.80
N LEU A 154 -6.74 7.69 3.75
CA LEU A 154 -5.89 7.50 4.93
C LEU A 154 -5.37 8.86 5.43
N LEU A 155 -5.19 8.98 6.75
CA LEU A 155 -4.63 10.17 7.41
C LEU A 155 -3.32 10.65 6.74
N ILE A 156 -2.42 9.72 6.38
CA ILE A 156 -1.15 10.05 5.72
C ILE A 156 -1.34 10.74 4.36
N THR A 157 -2.45 10.46 3.67
CA THR A 157 -2.81 11.15 2.42
C THR A 157 -3.12 12.62 2.70
N ALA A 158 -3.88 12.91 3.77
CA ALA A 158 -4.18 14.26 4.19
C ALA A 158 -2.92 15.01 4.64
N VAL A 159 -2.01 14.37 5.36
CA VAL A 159 -0.71 14.95 5.76
C VAL A 159 0.10 15.34 4.51
N ALA A 160 0.26 14.43 3.56
CA ALA A 160 0.98 14.70 2.32
C ALA A 160 0.31 15.82 1.50
N ALA A 161 -1.02 15.85 1.46
CA ALA A 161 -1.78 16.88 0.77
C ALA A 161 -1.67 18.25 1.47
N GLY A 162 -1.59 18.26 2.81
CA GLY A 162 -1.30 19.43 3.64
C GLY A 162 0.04 20.08 3.28
N GLN A 163 1.10 19.28 3.12
CA GLN A 163 2.41 19.77 2.70
C GLN A 163 2.39 20.38 1.29
N ARG A 164 1.65 19.76 0.35
CA ARG A 164 1.49 20.27 -1.02
C ARG A 164 0.71 21.58 -1.08
N VAL A 165 -0.41 21.68 -0.36
CA VAL A 165 -1.21 22.92 -0.34
C VAL A 165 -0.47 24.06 0.34
N ALA A 166 0.29 23.78 1.42
CA ALA A 166 1.09 24.81 2.10
C ALA A 166 2.10 25.45 1.14
N ARG A 167 2.76 24.64 0.30
CA ARG A 167 3.64 25.14 -0.76
C ARG A 167 2.90 25.97 -1.80
N SER A 168 1.72 25.51 -2.22
CA SER A 168 0.90 26.22 -3.21
C SER A 168 0.38 27.57 -2.69
N ILE A 169 0.12 27.65 -1.39
CA ILE A 169 -0.21 28.91 -0.70
C ILE A 169 1.02 29.83 -0.66
N ASP A 170 2.21 29.31 -0.33
CA ASP A 170 3.46 30.09 -0.32
C ASP A 170 3.77 30.68 -1.70
N GLU A 171 3.67 29.86 -2.75
CA GLU A 171 3.77 30.29 -4.16
C GLU A 171 2.83 31.45 -4.49
N TYR A 172 1.55 31.31 -4.09
CA TYR A 172 0.53 32.32 -4.34
C TYR A 172 0.79 33.63 -3.61
N LEU A 173 1.16 33.58 -2.33
CA LEU A 173 1.43 34.76 -1.51
C LEU A 173 2.67 35.52 -1.98
N ARG A 174 3.68 34.79 -2.45
CA ARG A 174 4.98 35.36 -2.88
C ARG A 174 5.02 35.71 -4.36
N GLY A 175 4.07 35.26 -5.17
CA GLY A 175 4.11 35.43 -6.63
C GLY A 175 5.27 34.66 -7.27
N VAL A 176 5.63 33.51 -6.72
CA VAL A 176 6.70 32.64 -7.22
C VAL A 176 6.16 31.24 -7.52
N SER A 177 6.89 30.49 -8.32
CA SER A 177 6.68 29.06 -8.53
C SER A 177 7.87 28.31 -7.96
N ILE A 178 7.60 27.30 -7.15
CA ILE A 178 8.58 26.45 -6.47
C ILE A 178 8.64 25.13 -7.23
N ASN A 179 9.68 24.95 -8.03
CA ASN A 179 9.93 23.71 -8.73
C ASN A 179 10.76 22.76 -7.85
N ILE A 180 10.22 21.57 -7.57
CA ILE A 180 10.97 20.49 -6.93
C ILE A 180 11.53 19.61 -8.04
N ARG A 181 12.85 19.59 -8.16
CA ARG A 181 13.54 18.61 -9.00
C ARG A 181 14.02 17.48 -8.12
N ARG A 182 13.69 16.25 -8.52
CA ARG A 182 14.20 15.04 -7.89
C ARG A 182 15.36 14.52 -8.71
N ARG A 183 16.58 14.63 -8.18
CA ARG A 183 17.75 14.04 -8.79
C ARG A 183 18.01 12.67 -8.16
N GLY A 184 17.96 11.64 -9.00
CA GLY A 184 18.36 10.29 -8.62
C GLY A 184 19.87 10.17 -8.53
N VAL A 185 20.36 9.62 -7.43
CA VAL A 185 21.78 9.28 -7.26
C VAL A 185 21.89 7.80 -6.93
N MET A 186 22.69 7.08 -7.70
CA MET A 186 23.09 5.73 -7.34
C MET A 186 24.34 5.80 -6.48
N HIS A 187 24.26 5.18 -5.30
CA HIS A 187 25.35 5.07 -4.37
C HIS A 187 25.82 3.62 -4.32
N ASN A 188 27.13 3.44 -4.39
CA ASN A 188 27.76 2.17 -4.08
C ASN A 188 28.16 2.20 -2.59
N PRO A 189 27.35 1.67 -1.65
CA PRO A 189 27.51 1.82 -0.20
C PRO A 189 28.88 1.37 0.31
N ALA A 190 29.52 0.46 -0.40
CA ALA A 190 30.82 -0.08 -0.10
C ALA A 190 31.20 -0.88 -1.35
N GLY A 191 32.33 -0.59 -2.01
CA GLY A 191 32.70 -1.19 -3.31
C GLY A 191 32.44 -2.72 -3.34
N PRO A 192 32.25 -3.35 -4.52
CA PRO A 192 31.50 -4.60 -4.75
C PRO A 192 31.69 -5.81 -3.79
N LYS A 193 32.73 -5.82 -2.96
CA LYS A 193 33.12 -6.87 -2.01
C LYS A 193 32.78 -6.60 -0.54
N GLU A 194 32.37 -5.38 -0.18
CA GLU A 194 32.17 -5.01 1.24
C GLU A 194 30.72 -5.20 1.72
N TYR A 195 29.75 -5.20 0.80
CA TYR A 195 28.36 -5.53 1.12
C TYR A 195 28.21 -6.94 1.70
N LYS A 196 27.59 -7.04 2.88
CA LYS A 196 27.32 -8.30 3.57
C LYS A 196 25.95 -8.28 4.22
N MET A 197 25.30 -9.44 4.19
CA MET A 197 24.12 -9.75 4.98
C MET A 197 24.52 -10.52 6.24
N PHE A 198 23.69 -10.44 7.28
CA PHE A 198 23.86 -11.29 8.44
C PHE A 198 23.69 -12.75 8.04
N ARG A 199 24.38 -13.68 8.70
CA ARG A 199 24.23 -15.11 8.42
C ARG A 199 22.82 -15.55 8.79
N ASP A 200 22.19 -16.39 7.96
CA ASP A 200 20.88 -16.99 8.22
C ASP A 200 19.72 -15.98 8.36
N PHE A 201 19.87 -14.77 7.81
CA PHE A 201 18.88 -13.69 7.87
C PHE A 201 17.52 -14.05 7.27
N ASP A 202 17.52 -14.95 6.28
CA ASP A 202 16.37 -15.47 5.55
C ASP A 202 15.72 -16.71 6.23
N LEU A 203 16.39 -17.31 7.22
CA LEU A 203 15.85 -18.46 7.96
C LEU A 203 14.91 -18.06 9.09
N LEU A 204 15.08 -16.86 9.64
CA LEU A 204 14.24 -16.35 10.72
C LEU A 204 12.88 -15.94 10.15
N ARG A 205 11.79 -16.44 10.75
CA ARG A 205 10.42 -16.04 10.40
C ARG A 205 9.99 -14.77 11.13
N ARG A 206 9.04 -14.05 10.52
CA ARG A 206 8.41 -12.89 11.16
C ARG A 206 7.57 -13.40 12.31
N ARG A 207 7.73 -12.74 13.44
CA ARG A 207 6.88 -12.86 14.60
C ARG A 207 6.31 -11.49 14.85
N GLU A 208 5.02 -11.38 15.10
CA GLU A 208 4.46 -10.09 15.51
C GLU A 208 5.02 -9.67 16.87
N PRO A 209 4.98 -8.37 17.20
CA PRO A 209 5.32 -7.90 18.53
C PRO A 209 4.49 -8.62 19.61
N PRO A 210 5.07 -8.88 20.79
CA PRO A 210 4.29 -9.37 21.92
C PRO A 210 3.12 -8.43 22.21
N ALA A 211 1.96 -9.03 22.49
CA ALA A 211 0.77 -8.33 22.93
C ALA A 211 0.27 -8.95 24.24
N ILE A 212 -0.52 -8.20 25.00
CA ILE A 212 -1.21 -8.72 26.18
C ILE A 212 -2.17 -9.87 25.79
N GLU A 213 -2.47 -10.75 26.74
CA GLU A 213 -3.37 -11.88 26.52
C GLU A 213 -4.79 -11.39 26.19
N THR A 214 -5.51 -12.16 25.37
CA THR A 214 -6.78 -11.73 24.78
C THR A 214 -7.87 -11.45 25.82
N ASP A 215 -7.87 -12.18 26.93
CA ASP A 215 -8.78 -11.97 28.05
C ASP A 215 -8.51 -10.66 28.79
N GLU A 216 -7.26 -10.20 28.81
CA GLU A 216 -6.88 -8.91 29.38
C GLU A 216 -7.13 -7.74 28.40
N ARG A 217 -7.25 -8.02 27.09
CA ARG A 217 -7.59 -7.01 26.08
C ARG A 217 -9.02 -6.52 26.30
N GLY A 218 -9.17 -5.20 26.40
CA GLY A 218 -10.49 -4.59 26.53
C GLY A 218 -10.98 -4.41 27.97
N HIS A 219 -10.18 -4.75 28.99
CA HIS A 219 -10.51 -4.37 30.38
C HIS A 219 -10.27 -2.89 30.68
N ASP A 220 -9.30 -2.27 30.00
CA ASP A 220 -8.94 -0.87 30.18
C ASP A 220 -8.31 -0.27 28.90
N PHE A 221 -7.67 0.89 29.05
CA PHE A 221 -6.99 1.63 27.98
C PHE A 221 -5.49 1.31 27.88
N SER A 222 -5.03 0.22 28.48
CA SER A 222 -3.64 -0.22 28.39
C SER A 222 -3.27 -0.54 26.94
N LEU A 223 -2.00 -0.29 26.62
CA LEU A 223 -1.44 -0.62 25.31
C LEU A 223 -1.48 -2.13 25.12
N VAL A 224 -2.15 -2.57 24.05
CA VAL A 224 -2.25 -4.00 23.70
C VAL A 224 -0.89 -4.52 23.24
N GLU A 225 -0.21 -3.78 22.37
CA GLU A 225 1.12 -4.11 21.89
C GLU A 225 2.19 -3.65 22.89
N ILE A 226 2.97 -4.59 23.43
CA ILE A 226 4.05 -4.33 24.39
C ILE A 226 5.34 -3.90 23.67
N GLY A 227 5.46 -4.24 22.38
CA GLY A 227 6.68 -4.08 21.60
C GLY A 227 7.70 -5.17 21.89
N TYR A 228 8.73 -5.27 21.04
CA TYR A 228 9.81 -6.23 21.27
C TYR A 228 10.74 -5.78 22.40
N SER A 229 11.32 -6.75 23.12
CA SER A 229 12.54 -6.50 23.87
C SER A 229 13.68 -6.07 22.92
N GLU A 230 14.68 -5.35 23.42
CA GLU A 230 15.83 -4.92 22.61
C GLU A 230 16.47 -6.10 21.84
N VAL A 231 16.61 -7.25 22.52
CA VAL A 231 17.17 -8.47 21.92
C VAL A 231 16.29 -9.00 20.78
N GLU A 232 14.98 -9.04 20.97
CA GLU A 232 14.06 -9.48 19.91
C GLU A 232 13.96 -8.46 18.77
N ALA A 233 13.97 -7.16 19.08
CA ALA A 233 13.98 -6.09 18.09
C ALA A 233 15.21 -6.21 17.16
N LEU A 234 16.40 -6.44 17.74
CA LEU A 234 17.62 -6.67 16.98
C LEU A 234 17.52 -7.95 16.12
N LYS A 235 16.95 -9.04 16.67
CA LYS A 235 16.76 -10.28 15.89
C LYS A 235 15.78 -10.08 14.74
N GLN A 236 14.65 -9.40 14.96
CA GLN A 236 13.67 -9.11 13.91
C GLN A 236 14.26 -8.16 12.85
N GLY A 237 15.00 -7.13 13.26
CA GLY A 237 15.67 -6.19 12.36
C GLY A 237 16.76 -6.83 11.49
N ARG A 238 17.49 -7.82 12.00
CA ARG A 238 18.52 -8.57 11.24
C ARG A 238 17.99 -9.32 10.01
N ARG A 239 16.67 -9.50 9.92
CA ARG A 239 15.99 -10.19 8.82
C ARG A 239 15.74 -9.30 7.61
N CYS A 240 15.96 -7.99 7.74
CA CYS A 240 15.73 -7.04 6.67
C CYS A 240 16.49 -7.44 5.41
N TYR A 241 15.77 -7.70 4.31
CA TYR A 241 16.35 -8.02 3.00
C TYR A 241 17.00 -6.82 2.29
N LYS A 242 17.02 -5.64 2.92
CA LYS A 242 17.55 -4.40 2.35
C LYS A 242 17.06 -4.18 0.92
N CYS A 243 15.73 -4.21 0.72
CA CYS A 243 15.11 -4.09 -0.61
C CYS A 243 15.47 -2.81 -1.38
N HIS A 244 15.95 -1.78 -0.68
CA HIS A 244 16.49 -0.55 -1.27
C HIS A 244 17.86 -0.73 -1.93
N ILE A 245 18.55 -1.86 -1.68
CA ILE A 245 19.83 -2.23 -2.31
C ILE A 245 19.56 -3.23 -3.42
N ASN A 246 20.06 -2.91 -4.62
CA ASN A 246 19.87 -3.69 -5.83
C ASN A 246 21.21 -4.14 -6.42
N THR A 247 21.15 -5.25 -7.14
CA THR A 247 22.28 -5.73 -7.96
C THR A 247 22.31 -4.92 -9.26
N ILE A 248 23.39 -4.19 -9.52
CA ILE A 248 23.60 -3.49 -10.79
C ILE A 248 24.56 -4.32 -11.63
N PHE A 249 24.23 -4.52 -12.91
CA PHE A 249 24.97 -5.36 -13.83
C PHE A 249 25.60 -4.52 -14.94
N ASP A 250 26.90 -4.69 -15.13
CA ASP A 250 27.65 -4.13 -16.24
C ASP A 250 28.01 -5.25 -17.23
N GLY A 251 27.33 -5.25 -18.37
CA GLY A 251 27.55 -6.24 -19.43
C GLY A 251 28.91 -6.11 -20.12
N GLU A 252 29.57 -4.94 -20.08
CA GLU A 252 30.86 -4.72 -20.72
C GLU A 252 32.00 -5.35 -19.93
N LEU A 253 31.85 -5.43 -18.61
CA LEU A 253 32.81 -6.09 -17.71
C LEU A 253 32.57 -7.60 -17.58
N CYS A 254 31.43 -8.12 -18.04
CA CYS A 254 31.05 -9.51 -17.82
C CYS A 254 31.79 -10.47 -18.77
N ILE A 255 32.49 -11.44 -18.21
CA ILE A 255 33.23 -12.48 -18.98
C ILE A 255 32.44 -13.79 -19.18
N LEU A 256 31.13 -13.78 -18.91
CA LEU A 256 30.21 -14.92 -19.08
C LEU A 256 30.66 -16.21 -18.37
N CYS A 257 31.30 -16.10 -17.21
CA CYS A 257 31.80 -17.26 -16.46
C CYS A 257 30.73 -18.01 -15.64
N SER A 258 29.48 -17.54 -15.65
CA SER A 258 28.34 -18.09 -14.88
C SER A 258 28.50 -18.16 -13.36
N GLY A 259 29.61 -17.69 -12.78
CA GLY A 259 29.85 -17.80 -11.34
C GLY A 259 28.81 -17.10 -10.46
N CYS A 260 28.12 -16.07 -10.96
CA CYS A 260 27.02 -15.43 -10.25
C CYS A 260 25.74 -16.28 -10.20
N VAL A 261 25.49 -17.10 -11.22
CA VAL A 261 24.39 -18.07 -11.26
C VAL A 261 24.67 -19.19 -10.27
N ASP A 262 25.89 -19.74 -10.30
CA ASP A 262 26.29 -20.87 -9.46
C ASP A 262 26.22 -20.57 -7.95
N VAL A 263 26.51 -19.32 -7.57
CA VAL A 263 26.55 -18.90 -6.16
C VAL A 263 25.19 -18.40 -5.64
N CYS A 264 24.18 -18.29 -6.50
CA CYS A 264 22.88 -17.74 -6.13
C CYS A 264 22.07 -18.76 -5.31
N PRO A 265 21.77 -18.50 -4.02
CA PRO A 265 21.09 -19.47 -3.17
C PRO A 265 19.61 -19.67 -3.52
N THR A 266 18.97 -18.70 -4.19
CA THR A 266 17.55 -18.75 -4.56
C THR A 266 17.32 -19.04 -6.03
N TYR A 267 18.40 -19.30 -6.79
CA TYR A 267 18.35 -19.53 -8.24
C TYR A 267 17.61 -18.41 -9.00
N CYS A 268 17.72 -17.16 -8.52
CA CYS A 268 17.08 -16.01 -9.13
C CYS A 268 17.83 -15.49 -10.36
N LEU A 269 19.09 -15.89 -10.57
CA LEU A 269 19.89 -15.53 -11.74
C LEU A 269 19.97 -16.68 -12.72
N LYS A 270 19.83 -16.38 -14.01
CA LYS A 270 20.04 -17.34 -15.11
C LYS A 270 20.83 -16.68 -16.23
N MET A 271 21.75 -17.43 -16.81
CA MET A 271 22.37 -17.07 -18.08
C MET A 271 21.77 -17.96 -19.15
N VAL A 272 21.03 -17.37 -20.07
CA VAL A 272 20.28 -18.11 -21.10
C VAL A 272 20.65 -17.60 -22.48
N PRO A 273 20.76 -18.50 -23.48
CA PRO A 273 20.87 -18.08 -24.88
C PRO A 273 19.69 -17.19 -25.26
N LEU A 274 19.92 -16.20 -26.13
CA LEU A 274 18.86 -15.31 -26.60
C LEU A 274 17.68 -16.07 -27.24
N THR A 275 17.96 -17.21 -27.86
CA THR A 275 16.95 -18.10 -28.47
C THR A 275 16.01 -18.78 -27.48
N GLN A 276 16.29 -18.71 -26.17
CA GLN A 276 15.45 -19.28 -25.10
C GLN A 276 14.64 -18.21 -24.35
N ILE A 277 14.63 -16.98 -24.86
CA ILE A 277 13.94 -15.86 -24.22
C ILE A 277 12.78 -15.47 -25.11
N ASP A 278 11.62 -15.26 -24.49
CA ASP A 278 10.53 -14.55 -25.14
C ASP A 278 10.78 -13.05 -24.99
N GLY A 279 10.91 -12.34 -26.12
CA GLY A 279 11.40 -10.97 -26.16
C GLY A 279 10.29 -9.96 -26.42
N ASP A 280 10.32 -8.86 -25.68
CA ASP A 280 9.53 -7.67 -26.00
C ASP A 280 10.17 -6.86 -27.15
N GLU A 281 9.49 -5.80 -27.58
CA GLU A 281 9.97 -4.95 -28.67
C GLU A 281 11.31 -4.27 -28.38
N ASP A 282 11.63 -4.02 -27.12
CA ASP A 282 12.87 -3.35 -26.75
C ASP A 282 14.05 -4.31 -26.78
N LEU A 283 13.86 -5.56 -26.30
CA LEU A 283 14.87 -6.62 -26.45
C LEU A 283 15.16 -6.89 -27.93
N LYS A 284 14.12 -6.94 -28.79
CA LYS A 284 14.28 -7.13 -30.23
C LYS A 284 15.18 -6.06 -30.85
N LYS A 285 14.90 -4.78 -30.57
CA LYS A 285 15.71 -3.64 -31.05
C LYS A 285 17.16 -3.72 -30.56
N VAL A 286 17.37 -4.06 -29.29
CA VAL A 286 18.73 -4.19 -28.71
C VAL A 286 19.51 -5.29 -29.43
N VAL A 287 18.88 -6.44 -29.67
CA VAL A 287 19.50 -7.56 -30.38
C VAL A 287 19.85 -7.20 -31.82
N GLU A 288 18.92 -6.59 -32.55
CA GLU A 288 19.15 -6.13 -33.92
C GLU A 288 20.27 -5.10 -34.01
N ALA A 289 20.28 -4.13 -33.10
CA ALA A 289 21.30 -3.10 -33.05
C ALA A 289 22.69 -3.68 -32.74
N ARG A 290 22.78 -4.63 -31.81
CA ARG A 290 24.04 -5.20 -31.32
C ARG A 290 24.61 -6.27 -32.25
N TYR A 291 23.77 -7.18 -32.74
CA TYR A 291 24.20 -8.38 -33.47
C TYR A 291 23.96 -8.30 -34.98
N LYS A 292 23.27 -7.26 -35.47
CA LYS A 292 22.96 -7.05 -36.89
C LYS A 292 22.20 -8.23 -37.54
N ILE A 293 21.35 -8.89 -36.75
CA ILE A 293 20.46 -9.98 -37.17
C ILE A 293 19.04 -9.65 -36.73
N SER A 294 18.03 -9.92 -37.58
CA SER A 294 16.63 -9.72 -37.20
C SER A 294 16.23 -10.70 -36.09
N TRP A 295 15.27 -10.31 -35.24
CA TRP A 295 14.76 -11.21 -34.20
C TRP A 295 14.17 -12.50 -34.80
N ALA A 296 13.46 -12.38 -35.93
CA ALA A 296 12.89 -13.52 -36.63
C ALA A 296 13.97 -14.51 -37.08
N ASP A 297 15.03 -14.01 -37.71
CA ASP A 297 16.15 -14.85 -38.19
C ASP A 297 16.92 -15.50 -37.03
N LEU A 298 17.08 -14.79 -35.91
CA LEU A 298 17.70 -15.33 -34.70
C LEU A 298 16.90 -16.52 -34.15
N MET A 299 15.57 -16.41 -34.10
CA MET A 299 14.69 -17.44 -33.55
C MET A 299 14.48 -18.63 -34.50
N SER A 300 14.48 -18.40 -35.82
CA SER A 300 14.24 -19.45 -36.82
C SER A 300 15.51 -20.15 -37.32
N SER A 301 16.71 -19.70 -36.90
CA SER A 301 17.96 -20.24 -37.41
C SER A 301 18.31 -21.61 -36.80
N ASN A 302 18.44 -22.62 -37.67
CA ASN A 302 19.00 -23.94 -37.32
C ASN A 302 20.54 -23.95 -37.23
N ASN A 303 21.20 -22.81 -37.45
CA ASN A 303 22.65 -22.69 -37.35
C ASN A 303 23.10 -22.61 -35.89
N GLN A 304 23.94 -23.55 -35.48
CA GLN A 304 24.47 -23.65 -34.12
C GLN A 304 25.33 -22.45 -33.70
N ALA A 305 25.95 -21.74 -34.66
CA ALA A 305 26.67 -20.50 -34.40
C ALA A 305 25.71 -19.34 -34.05
N VAL A 306 24.53 -19.30 -34.69
CA VAL A 306 23.49 -18.28 -34.41
C VAL A 306 22.83 -18.55 -33.06
N ALA A 307 22.60 -19.82 -32.72
CA ALA A 307 22.08 -20.22 -31.41
C ALA A 307 23.02 -19.84 -30.23
N ARG A 308 24.30 -19.57 -30.49
CA ARG A 308 25.30 -19.15 -29.50
C ARG A 308 25.66 -17.66 -29.58
N MET A 309 25.00 -16.89 -30.45
CA MET A 309 25.39 -15.52 -30.79
C MET A 309 25.26 -14.53 -29.63
N GLY A 310 24.44 -14.83 -28.62
CA GLY A 310 24.32 -14.01 -27.44
C GLY A 310 23.76 -14.76 -26.24
N THR A 311 24.02 -14.22 -25.06
CA THR A 311 23.51 -14.71 -23.78
C THR A 311 22.94 -13.54 -23.03
N ALA A 312 21.71 -13.68 -22.53
CA ALA A 312 21.15 -12.73 -21.59
C ALA A 312 21.36 -13.21 -20.15
N MET A 313 21.59 -12.25 -19.26
CA MET A 313 21.45 -12.44 -17.83
C MET A 313 20.00 -12.10 -17.46
N ILE A 314 19.27 -13.07 -16.93
CA ILE A 314 17.91 -12.88 -16.43
C ILE A 314 17.95 -12.91 -14.91
N LYS A 315 17.28 -11.95 -14.28
CA LYS A 315 17.13 -11.87 -12.84
C LYS A 315 15.65 -11.86 -12.47
N ASP A 316 15.25 -12.81 -11.63
CA ASP A 316 13.97 -12.81 -10.94
C ASP A 316 14.07 -11.91 -9.70
N GLU A 317 13.42 -10.74 -9.76
CA GLU A 317 13.45 -9.76 -8.68
C GLU A 317 12.69 -10.24 -7.44
N ASP A 318 11.64 -11.02 -7.59
CA ASP A 318 10.80 -11.48 -6.47
C ASP A 318 11.52 -12.56 -5.64
N ARG A 319 12.44 -13.31 -6.28
CA ARG A 319 13.24 -14.35 -5.61
C ARG A 319 14.57 -13.89 -5.05
N CYS A 320 15.08 -12.74 -5.48
CA CYS A 320 16.39 -12.29 -5.00
C CYS A 320 16.29 -11.90 -3.51
N ILE A 321 17.17 -12.41 -2.66
CA ILE A 321 17.21 -12.05 -1.23
C ILE A 321 18.28 -11.02 -0.91
N ARG A 322 18.89 -10.43 -1.95
CA ARG A 322 19.93 -9.39 -1.85
C ARG A 322 21.10 -9.84 -0.96
N CYS A 323 21.48 -11.13 -1.04
CA CYS A 323 22.60 -11.67 -0.27
C CYS A 323 23.98 -11.16 -0.75
N GLY A 324 24.04 -10.59 -1.96
CA GLY A 324 25.27 -10.04 -2.56
C GLY A 324 26.31 -11.08 -2.97
N HIS A 325 25.98 -12.38 -2.94
CA HIS A 325 26.91 -13.44 -3.31
C HIS A 325 27.37 -13.34 -4.77
N CYS A 326 26.47 -12.96 -5.68
CA CYS A 326 26.79 -12.71 -7.09
C CYS A 326 27.85 -11.60 -7.26
N ALA A 327 27.68 -10.46 -6.59
CA ALA A 327 28.64 -9.35 -6.59
C ALA A 327 29.99 -9.77 -6.03
N LYS A 328 29.99 -10.46 -4.87
CA LYS A 328 31.21 -10.96 -4.23
C LYS A 328 31.97 -11.99 -5.08
N ARG A 329 31.24 -12.86 -5.80
CA ARG A 329 31.82 -13.90 -6.66
C ARG A 329 32.34 -13.34 -7.99
N CYS A 330 31.84 -12.20 -8.44
CA CYS A 330 32.18 -11.63 -9.74
C CYS A 330 33.69 -11.29 -9.81
N PRO A 331 34.45 -11.91 -10.74
CA PRO A 331 35.89 -11.68 -10.82
C PRO A 331 36.26 -10.31 -11.41
N THR A 332 35.39 -9.74 -12.24
CA THR A 332 35.65 -8.48 -12.98
C THR A 332 34.99 -7.26 -12.35
N GLY A 333 34.14 -7.44 -11.33
CA GLY A 333 33.34 -6.35 -10.78
C GLY A 333 32.13 -5.96 -11.63
N ALA A 334 31.75 -6.78 -12.62
CA ALA A 334 30.56 -6.62 -13.45
C ALA A 334 29.22 -6.64 -12.68
N ILE A 335 29.24 -6.95 -11.38
CA ILE A 335 28.06 -6.95 -10.52
C ILE A 335 28.41 -6.20 -9.23
N THR A 336 27.64 -5.15 -8.95
CA THR A 336 27.74 -4.34 -7.71
C THR A 336 26.44 -4.41 -6.92
N MET A 337 26.50 -4.02 -5.65
CA MET A 337 25.33 -3.87 -4.78
C MET A 337 25.17 -2.38 -4.47
N GLU A 338 24.15 -1.74 -5.02
CA GLU A 338 23.99 -0.28 -4.99
C GLU A 338 22.60 0.11 -4.47
N TYR A 339 22.46 1.27 -3.86
CA TYR A 339 21.15 1.83 -3.50
C TYR A 339 20.91 3.13 -4.24
N PHE A 340 19.64 3.43 -4.41
CA PHE A 340 19.18 4.63 -5.07
C PHE A 340 18.64 5.61 -4.03
N GLU A 341 19.10 6.85 -4.09
CA GLU A 341 18.62 7.96 -3.28
C GLU A 341 18.05 9.07 -4.17
N TYR A 342 16.95 9.68 -3.74
CA TYR A 342 16.42 10.89 -4.35
C TYR A 342 16.88 12.09 -3.54
N ILE A 343 17.60 13.00 -4.19
CA ILE A 343 17.91 14.31 -3.64
C ILE A 343 16.89 15.29 -4.20
N GLU A 344 16.13 15.94 -3.31
CA GLU A 344 15.22 17.01 -3.70
C GLU A 344 15.98 18.34 -3.76
N GLU A 345 15.98 18.95 -4.95
CA GLU A 345 16.52 20.27 -5.20
C GLU A 345 15.34 21.23 -5.42
N VAL A 346 15.34 22.34 -4.69
CA VAL A 346 14.27 23.34 -4.72
C VAL A 346 14.75 24.55 -5.52
N GLU A 347 14.05 24.86 -6.61
CA GLU A 347 14.32 26.03 -7.45
C GLU A 347 13.11 26.96 -7.41
N GLU A 348 13.33 28.22 -7.03
CA GLU A 348 12.31 29.25 -7.07
C GLU A 348 12.38 30.02 -8.40
N VAL A 349 11.24 30.12 -9.09
CA VAL A 349 11.10 30.83 -10.35
C VAL A 349 10.08 31.94 -10.17
N SER A 350 10.46 33.19 -10.48
CA SER A 350 9.53 34.32 -10.41
C SER A 350 8.45 34.19 -11.49
N VAL A 351 7.18 34.30 -11.09
CA VAL A 351 6.05 34.31 -12.01
C VAL A 351 5.78 35.78 -12.37
N LYS A 352 6.46 36.28 -13.42
CA LYS A 352 6.21 37.63 -13.96
C LYS A 352 4.89 37.70 -14.70
#